data_AF-A0A061J6I1-F1
#
_entry.id   AF-A0A061J6I1-F1
#
_cell.length_a   1.000
_cell.length_b   1.000
_cell.length_c   1.000
_cell.angle_alpha   90.00
_cell.angle_beta   90.00
_cell.angle_gamma   90.00
#
_symmetry.space_group_name_H-M   'P 1'
#
loop_
_entity.id
_entity.type
_entity.pdbx_description
1 polymer ?
#
loop_
_entity_poly.entity_id
_entity_poly.type
_entity_poly.pdbx_seq_one_letter_code
_entity_poly.pdbx_strand_id
1 'polypeptide(L)'
;MFIAKKRDVGLMRLALANKEAEIRHLEEEMDRAEKRLRQQQEQLASTEEKFNNFLKHSNLEQDAAVRRAEVESKAKLERLIDIKKLSAQISHMEQDMRKTDVQLELCKEYKHFMDSLTESQWFYDVLCGLRVKDISEVILRETEEAYTRRAEELTKAAEKAAARRESRQRSIATTLEREAAFLERLGFSEKDDGSLDEGEEEEEVSLEVQLGKLHQDLEAEAQRRQEEATASIKREVGALSVDEARAILDKEYPQERIPMYFSEPDQILDIFINVEEGNLFLIQNSQELEEELERVAMEYFREQEEMSTMVRQRHAQMESLATRIKGAQQRLRQLEERLVDLDSIESGADTAGDATRNKNCVGGLRRDKAGTVMRQEVLKKLIERVVADIFLCISQQQSTAARRPEDGEGGEDTMQGAGKAKPIPAQKRASHYVAKPKAKGRKKDRGVSGAAAGGGVDGHNDTDAGANMWPVEMLTIIENKIDEYIRYINDPENGVDQSLIMSVIKMRDKERRHQARVVQLERQSAEREERNRRALERSKAPVVKRCGKPIMWRSRPPVETMQGTEVKQGPVATKEADQDDEFFR
;
A
#
# COMPACT_ATOMS: atom_id res chain seq x y z
N MET A 1 37.85 -15.65 161.09
CA MET A 1 38.73 -15.43 159.90
C MET A 1 38.41 -16.34 158.71
N PHE A 2 38.05 -17.62 158.92
CA PHE A 2 37.81 -18.60 157.84
C PHE A 2 36.51 -18.36 157.03
N ILE A 3 35.45 -17.91 157.70
CA ILE A 3 34.12 -17.66 157.08
C ILE A 3 34.17 -16.50 156.07
N ALA A 4 34.91 -15.43 156.38
CA ALA A 4 35.09 -14.28 155.47
C ALA A 4 35.84 -14.69 154.19
N LYS A 5 36.99 -15.37 154.31
CA LYS A 5 37.76 -15.87 153.15
C LYS A 5 36.95 -16.84 152.28
N LYS A 6 36.14 -17.71 152.87
CA LYS A 6 35.27 -18.65 152.12
C LYS A 6 34.15 -17.92 151.38
N ARG A 7 33.60 -16.85 151.96
CA ARG A 7 32.63 -15.96 151.31
C ARG A 7 33.28 -15.18 150.15
N ASP A 8 34.49 -14.66 150.34
CA ASP A 8 35.23 -13.92 149.31
C ASP A 8 35.57 -14.84 148.12
N VAL A 9 36.02 -16.07 148.39
CA VAL A 9 36.24 -17.09 147.35
C VAL A 9 34.93 -17.47 146.65
N GLY A 10 33.81 -17.56 147.39
CA GLY A 10 32.48 -17.82 146.80
C GLY A 10 32.00 -16.70 145.89
N LEU A 11 32.21 -15.43 146.30
CA LEU A 11 31.88 -14.25 145.49
C LEU A 11 32.77 -14.17 144.24
N MET A 12 34.06 -14.45 144.35
CA MET A 12 34.96 -14.52 143.19
C MET A 12 34.56 -15.63 142.22
N ARG A 13 34.16 -16.81 142.71
CA ARG A 13 33.67 -17.90 141.86
C ARG A 13 32.35 -17.56 141.17
N LEU A 14 31.42 -16.90 141.88
CA LEU A 14 30.17 -16.43 141.28
C LEU A 14 30.42 -15.34 140.22
N ALA A 15 31.35 -14.41 140.50
CA ALA A 15 31.75 -13.37 139.56
C ALA A 15 32.46 -13.94 138.31
N LEU A 16 33.35 -14.93 138.49
CA LEU A 16 33.98 -15.66 137.39
C LEU A 16 32.94 -16.42 136.57
N ALA A 17 32.03 -17.17 137.20
CA ALA A 17 30.97 -17.88 136.50
C ALA A 17 30.03 -16.93 135.74
N ASN A 18 29.73 -15.74 136.29
CA ASN A 18 28.95 -14.71 135.61
C ASN A 18 29.71 -14.13 134.40
N LYS A 19 31.02 -13.89 134.54
CA LYS A 19 31.87 -13.43 133.43
C LYS A 19 32.05 -14.49 132.35
N GLU A 20 32.22 -15.76 132.72
CA GLU A 20 32.25 -16.90 131.79
C GLU A 20 30.90 -17.11 131.08
N ALA A 21 29.77 -16.85 131.75
CA ALA A 21 28.44 -16.89 131.13
C ALA A 21 28.21 -15.69 130.19
N GLU A 22 28.65 -14.49 130.58
CA GLU A 22 28.60 -13.28 129.76
C GLU A 22 29.49 -13.40 128.52
N ILE A 23 30.71 -13.96 128.65
CA ILE A 23 31.59 -14.28 127.52
C ILE A 23 30.92 -15.26 126.57
N ARG A 24 30.35 -16.37 127.07
CA ARG A 24 29.62 -17.33 126.22
C ARG A 24 28.44 -16.69 125.48
N HIS A 25 27.67 -15.83 126.13
CA HIS A 25 26.57 -15.12 125.49
C HIS A 25 27.07 -14.20 124.36
N LEU A 26 28.13 -13.43 124.61
CA LEU A 26 28.76 -12.56 123.61
C LEU A 26 29.38 -13.37 122.47
N GLU A 27 29.98 -14.53 122.75
CA GLU A 27 30.49 -15.46 121.74
C GLU A 27 29.35 -15.99 120.87
N GLU A 28 28.20 -16.38 121.45
CA GLU A 28 27.04 -16.81 120.69
C GLU A 28 26.42 -15.68 119.85
N GLU A 29 26.38 -14.45 120.37
CA GLU A 29 25.94 -13.27 119.60
C GLU A 29 26.91 -12.94 118.46
N MET A 30 28.22 -13.05 118.70
CA MET A 30 29.26 -12.93 117.68
C MET A 30 29.09 -13.99 116.60
N ASP A 31 28.90 -15.27 116.96
CA ASP A 31 28.67 -16.36 116.02
C ASP A 31 27.40 -16.14 115.19
N ARG A 32 26.31 -15.67 115.82
CA ARG A 32 25.07 -15.33 115.11
C ARG A 32 25.29 -14.16 114.15
N ALA A 33 26.02 -13.13 114.57
CA ALA A 33 26.37 -11.99 113.73
C ALA A 33 27.28 -12.40 112.56
N GLU A 34 28.29 -13.24 112.81
CA GLU A 34 29.22 -13.74 111.81
C GLU A 34 28.51 -14.62 110.78
N LYS A 35 27.62 -15.52 111.22
CA LYS A 35 26.79 -16.33 110.30
C LYS A 35 25.88 -15.45 109.43
N ARG A 36 25.25 -14.41 110.00
CA ARG A 36 24.44 -13.45 109.23
C ARG A 36 25.30 -12.67 108.23
N LEU A 37 26.48 -12.23 108.64
CA LEU A 37 27.41 -11.51 107.77
C LEU A 37 27.89 -12.41 106.62
N ARG A 38 28.25 -13.67 106.90
CA ARG A 38 28.61 -14.66 105.87
C ARG A 38 27.46 -14.91 104.90
N GLN A 39 26.24 -15.09 105.39
CA GLN A 39 25.06 -15.24 104.52
C GLN A 39 24.84 -14.03 103.61
N GLN A 40 24.99 -12.80 104.14
CA GLN A 40 24.90 -11.58 103.34
C GLN A 40 26.04 -11.49 102.32
N GLN A 41 27.27 -11.84 102.70
CA GLN A 41 28.41 -11.89 101.78
C GLN A 41 28.20 -12.93 100.67
N GLU A 42 27.70 -14.13 100.98
CA GLU A 42 27.38 -15.16 100.00
C GLU A 42 26.24 -14.73 99.06
N GLN A 43 25.21 -14.07 99.60
CA GLN A 43 24.13 -13.51 98.78
C GLN A 43 24.67 -12.42 97.84
N LEU A 44 25.49 -11.50 98.35
CA LEU A 44 26.13 -10.46 97.54
C LEU A 44 26.99 -11.08 96.44
N ALA A 45 27.86 -12.04 96.77
CA ALA A 45 28.69 -12.75 95.81
C ALA A 45 27.84 -13.49 94.75
N SER A 46 26.76 -14.16 95.17
CA SER A 46 25.84 -14.82 94.24
C SER A 46 25.12 -13.83 93.33
N THR A 47 24.73 -12.66 93.84
CA THR A 47 24.10 -11.62 93.02
C THR A 47 25.08 -10.97 92.07
N GLU A 48 26.33 -10.76 92.48
CA GLU A 48 27.41 -10.25 91.63
C GLU A 48 27.71 -11.22 90.49
N GLU A 49 27.80 -12.52 90.77
CA GLU A 49 28.00 -13.54 89.76
C GLU A 49 26.84 -13.57 88.74
N LYS A 50 25.59 -13.56 89.23
CA LYS A 50 24.41 -13.49 88.36
C LYS A 50 24.39 -12.22 87.51
N PHE A 51 24.76 -11.09 88.08
CA PHE A 51 24.83 -9.82 87.36
C PHE A 51 25.93 -9.83 86.30
N ASN A 52 27.12 -10.31 86.63
CA ASN A 52 28.22 -10.47 85.69
C ASN A 52 27.87 -11.45 84.55
N ASN A 53 27.18 -12.54 84.87
CA ASN A 53 26.68 -13.49 83.87
C ASN A 53 25.61 -12.83 82.99
N PHE A 54 24.70 -12.04 83.56
CA PHE A 54 23.70 -11.28 82.81
C PHE A 54 24.35 -10.28 81.85
N LEU A 55 25.35 -9.51 82.30
CA LEU A 55 26.07 -8.58 81.44
C LEU A 55 26.80 -9.30 80.30
N LYS A 56 27.45 -10.44 80.58
CA LYS A 56 28.10 -11.25 79.55
C LYS A 56 27.11 -11.77 78.51
N HIS A 57 25.98 -12.33 78.96
CA HIS A 57 24.94 -12.84 78.06
C HIS A 57 24.28 -11.71 77.26
N SER A 58 23.95 -10.59 77.90
CA SER A 58 23.36 -9.42 77.23
C SER A 58 24.30 -8.84 76.17
N ASN A 59 25.59 -8.66 76.49
CA ASN A 59 26.57 -8.15 75.53
C ASN A 59 26.74 -9.13 74.35
N LEU A 60 26.84 -10.43 74.64
CA LEU A 60 26.94 -11.45 73.60
C LEU A 60 25.70 -11.47 72.68
N GLU A 61 24.51 -11.30 73.26
CA GLU A 61 23.25 -11.26 72.52
C GLU A 61 23.14 -9.97 71.69
N GLN A 62 23.53 -8.82 72.23
CA GLN A 62 23.60 -7.55 71.49
C GLN A 62 24.55 -7.66 70.30
N ASP A 63 25.76 -8.17 70.52
CA ASP A 63 26.74 -8.41 69.46
C ASP A 63 26.21 -9.38 68.41
N ALA A 64 25.51 -10.44 68.83
CA ALA A 64 24.88 -11.39 67.92
C ALA A 64 23.75 -10.72 67.11
N ALA A 65 22.97 -9.83 67.71
CA ALA A 65 21.90 -9.08 67.04
C ALA A 65 22.47 -8.10 66.01
N VAL A 66 23.54 -7.38 66.35
CA VAL A 66 24.25 -6.48 65.42
C VAL A 66 24.79 -7.25 64.23
N ARG A 67 25.50 -8.36 64.46
CA ARG A 67 26.01 -9.20 63.37
C ARG A 67 24.91 -9.74 62.47
N ARG A 68 23.77 -10.18 63.04
CA ARG A 68 22.62 -10.63 62.24
C ARG A 68 22.09 -9.48 61.36
N ALA A 69 21.93 -8.29 61.92
CA ALA A 69 21.48 -7.11 61.16
C ALA A 69 22.46 -6.72 60.05
N GLU A 70 23.77 -6.78 60.30
CA GLU A 70 24.80 -6.52 59.30
C GLU A 70 24.78 -7.53 58.15
N VAL A 71 24.65 -8.83 58.47
CA VAL A 71 24.55 -9.89 57.46
C VAL A 71 23.30 -9.70 56.59
N GLU A 72 22.15 -9.42 57.21
CA GLU A 72 20.90 -9.14 56.47
C GLU A 72 21.01 -7.87 55.61
N SER A 73 21.64 -6.81 56.14
CA SER A 73 21.89 -5.56 55.39
C SER A 73 22.80 -5.81 54.19
N LYS A 74 23.88 -6.58 54.36
CA LYS A 74 24.77 -7.00 53.28
C LYS A 74 24.05 -7.83 52.22
N ALA A 75 23.25 -8.82 52.63
CA ALA A 75 22.46 -9.63 51.72
C ALA A 75 21.45 -8.78 50.92
N LYS A 76 20.80 -7.79 51.54
CA LYS A 76 19.92 -6.83 50.84
C LYS A 76 20.69 -6.00 49.82
N LEU A 77 21.89 -5.51 50.17
CA LEU A 77 22.73 -4.74 49.24
C LEU A 77 23.17 -5.58 48.03
N GLU A 78 23.56 -6.83 48.25
CA GLU A 78 23.90 -7.78 47.18
C GLU A 78 22.72 -7.98 46.22
N ARG A 79 21.51 -8.21 46.75
CA ARG A 79 20.30 -8.31 45.93
C ARG A 79 19.97 -7.03 45.17
N LEU A 80 20.17 -5.86 45.78
CA LEU A 80 19.99 -4.57 45.10
C LEU A 80 20.98 -4.39 43.94
N ILE A 81 22.22 -4.85 44.09
CA ILE A 81 23.21 -4.83 43.01
C ILE A 81 22.77 -5.74 41.87
N ASP A 82 22.29 -6.95 42.18
CA ASP A 82 21.79 -7.89 41.17
C ASP A 82 20.56 -7.33 40.44
N ILE A 83 19.62 -6.73 41.16
CA ILE A 83 18.47 -6.03 40.56
C ILE A 83 18.96 -4.94 39.62
N LYS A 84 19.91 -4.09 40.04
CA LYS A 84 20.47 -3.03 39.17
C LYS A 84 21.13 -3.60 37.91
N LYS A 85 21.86 -4.72 38.02
CA LYS A 85 22.47 -5.40 36.87
C LYS A 85 21.41 -5.93 35.91
N LEU A 86 20.39 -6.61 36.42
CA LEU A 86 19.29 -7.13 35.60
C LEU A 86 18.48 -5.99 34.96
N SER A 87 18.20 -4.92 35.70
CA SER A 87 17.53 -3.73 35.15
C SER A 87 18.35 -3.10 34.02
N ALA A 88 19.68 -3.00 34.17
CA ALA A 88 20.54 -2.50 33.09
C ALA A 88 20.53 -3.42 31.86
N GLN A 89 20.54 -4.74 32.05
CA GLN A 89 20.42 -5.71 30.96
C GLN A 89 19.08 -5.61 30.25
N ILE A 90 17.98 -5.48 30.99
CA ILE A 90 16.64 -5.28 30.43
C ILE A 90 16.62 -3.99 29.61
N SER A 91 17.10 -2.87 30.14
CA SER A 91 17.14 -1.61 29.39
C SER A 91 18.00 -1.70 28.13
N HIS A 92 19.12 -2.43 28.17
CA HIS A 92 19.94 -2.66 26.99
C HIS A 92 19.21 -3.50 25.93
N MET A 93 18.59 -4.61 26.33
CA MET A 93 17.78 -5.44 25.44
C MET A 93 16.59 -4.69 24.87
N GLU A 94 15.88 -3.90 25.68
CA GLU A 94 14.78 -3.06 25.22
C GLU A 94 15.24 -2.02 24.20
N GLN A 95 16.42 -1.41 24.40
CA GLN A 95 16.97 -0.47 23.43
C GLN A 95 17.30 -1.17 22.12
N ASP A 96 17.87 -2.37 22.17
CA ASP A 96 18.19 -3.14 20.97
C ASP A 96 16.94 -3.65 20.27
N MET A 97 15.92 -4.09 21.01
CA MET A 97 14.58 -4.39 20.45
C MET A 97 14.01 -3.19 19.71
N ARG A 98 14.03 -1.99 20.32
CA ARG A 98 13.55 -0.77 19.65
C ARG A 98 14.33 -0.46 18.37
N LYS A 99 15.66 -0.66 18.37
CA LYS A 99 16.48 -0.46 17.16
C LYS A 99 16.10 -1.47 16.07
N THR A 100 15.96 -2.74 16.43
CA THR A 100 15.58 -3.79 15.47
C THR A 100 14.16 -3.59 14.96
N ASP A 101 13.24 -3.12 15.79
CA ASP A 101 11.85 -2.83 15.39
C ASP A 101 11.81 -1.71 14.35
N VAL A 102 12.57 -0.62 14.55
CA VAL A 102 12.67 0.46 13.56
C VAL A 102 13.28 -0.03 12.25
N GLN A 103 14.33 -0.86 12.32
CA GLN A 103 14.93 -1.47 11.12
C GLN A 103 13.95 -2.41 10.40
N LEU A 104 13.16 -3.16 11.15
CA LEU A 104 12.16 -4.09 10.62
C LEU A 104 11.03 -3.34 9.93
N GLU A 105 10.52 -2.25 10.52
CA GLU A 105 9.52 -1.40 9.86
C GLU A 105 10.08 -0.79 8.57
N LEU A 106 11.33 -0.30 8.57
CA LEU A 106 11.98 0.19 7.36
C LEU A 106 12.10 -0.90 6.28
N CYS A 107 12.49 -2.13 6.65
CA CYS A 107 12.54 -3.26 5.73
C CYS A 107 11.15 -3.63 5.17
N LYS A 108 10.08 -3.53 5.98
CA LYS A 108 8.70 -3.76 5.51
C LYS A 108 8.26 -2.67 4.54
N GLU A 109 8.59 -1.42 4.81
CA GLU A 109 8.32 -0.31 3.88
C GLU A 109 9.05 -0.54 2.55
N TYR A 110 10.32 -0.94 2.59
CA TYR A 110 11.05 -1.31 1.37
C TYR A 110 10.43 -2.51 0.66
N LYS A 111 9.97 -3.52 1.39
CA LYS A 111 9.27 -4.67 0.80
C LYS A 111 8.00 -4.23 0.09
N HIS A 112 7.14 -3.45 0.76
CA HIS A 112 5.91 -2.94 0.16
C HIS A 112 6.18 -2.06 -1.07
N PHE A 113 7.24 -1.25 -1.03
CA PHE A 113 7.68 -0.48 -2.18
C PHE A 113 8.10 -1.40 -3.34
N MET A 114 8.92 -2.43 -3.09
CA MET A 114 9.29 -3.42 -4.11
C MET A 114 8.06 -4.17 -4.64
N ASP A 115 7.12 -4.54 -3.77
CA ASP A 115 5.88 -5.21 -4.17
C ASP A 115 5.01 -4.34 -5.09
N SER A 116 5.06 -3.02 -4.91
CA SER A 116 4.33 -2.05 -5.73
C SER A 116 4.98 -1.79 -7.09
N LEU A 117 6.31 -1.87 -7.17
CA LEU A 117 7.06 -1.73 -8.42
C LEU A 117 7.05 -3.02 -9.24
N THR A 118 7.01 -4.17 -8.57
CA THR A 118 7.07 -5.47 -9.23
C THR A 118 5.78 -5.74 -9.99
N GLU A 119 5.91 -6.19 -11.23
CA GLU A 119 4.78 -6.57 -12.07
C GLU A 119 3.94 -7.68 -11.42
N SER A 120 2.61 -7.55 -11.52
CA SER A 120 1.69 -8.56 -10.98
C SER A 120 1.92 -9.98 -11.52
N GLN A 121 2.39 -10.10 -12.77
CA GLN A 121 2.70 -11.38 -13.41
C GLN A 121 3.85 -12.12 -12.73
N TRP A 122 4.85 -11.40 -12.25
CA TRP A 122 6.00 -12.00 -11.59
C TRP A 122 5.59 -12.86 -10.38
N PHE A 123 4.62 -12.40 -9.58
CA PHE A 123 4.13 -13.17 -8.42
C PHE A 123 3.47 -14.48 -8.82
N TYR A 124 2.68 -14.47 -9.90
CA TYR A 124 2.04 -15.68 -10.42
C TYR A 124 3.07 -16.64 -11.01
N ASP A 125 4.04 -16.14 -11.76
CA ASP A 125 5.10 -16.94 -12.38
C ASP A 125 6.00 -17.61 -11.35
N VAL A 126 6.38 -16.88 -10.30
CA VAL A 126 7.18 -17.41 -9.19
C VAL A 126 6.38 -18.45 -8.42
N LEU A 127 5.13 -18.17 -8.06
CA LEU A 127 4.29 -19.13 -7.34
C LEU A 127 4.03 -20.40 -8.18
N CYS A 128 3.74 -20.24 -9.48
CA CYS A 128 3.64 -21.36 -10.41
C CYS A 128 4.94 -22.16 -10.45
N GLY A 129 6.09 -21.49 -10.62
CA GLY A 129 7.39 -22.14 -10.69
C GLY A 129 7.73 -22.92 -9.42
N LEU A 130 7.41 -22.39 -8.25
CA LEU A 130 7.64 -23.06 -6.97
C LEU A 130 6.75 -24.30 -6.80
N ARG A 131 5.44 -24.16 -7.03
CA ARG A 131 4.49 -25.29 -6.96
C ARG A 131 4.79 -26.36 -8.00
N VAL A 132 5.22 -25.97 -9.20
CA VAL A 132 5.66 -26.89 -10.25
C VAL A 132 6.92 -27.65 -9.81
N LYS A 133 7.89 -26.98 -9.18
CA LYS A 133 9.09 -27.65 -8.64
C LYS A 133 8.71 -28.65 -7.54
N ASP A 134 7.84 -28.27 -6.60
CA ASP A 134 7.37 -29.15 -5.52
C ASP A 134 6.71 -30.41 -6.07
N ILE A 135 5.76 -30.26 -7.00
CA ILE A 135 5.06 -31.42 -7.56
C ILE A 135 5.97 -32.26 -8.44
N SER A 136 6.92 -31.64 -9.16
CA SER A 136 7.87 -32.37 -10.00
C SER A 136 8.81 -33.24 -9.16
N GLU A 137 9.26 -32.75 -8.00
CA GLU A 137 10.07 -33.52 -7.05
C GLU A 137 9.29 -34.72 -6.49
N VAL A 138 8.01 -34.53 -6.16
CA VAL A 138 7.14 -35.63 -5.72
C VAL A 138 6.95 -36.67 -6.82
N ILE A 139 6.63 -36.24 -8.05
CA ILE A 139 6.43 -37.13 -9.20
C ILE A 139 7.72 -37.91 -9.49
N LEU A 140 8.88 -37.24 -9.47
CA LEU A 140 10.18 -37.88 -9.70
C LEU A 140 10.46 -38.96 -8.65
N ARG A 141 10.22 -38.67 -7.37
CA ARG A 141 10.39 -39.66 -6.30
C ARG A 141 9.45 -40.84 -6.46
N GLU A 142 8.18 -40.59 -6.79
CA GLU A 142 7.19 -41.65 -7.04
C GLU A 142 7.58 -42.53 -8.25
N THR A 143 8.12 -41.95 -9.31
CA THR A 143 8.52 -42.67 -10.52
C THR A 143 9.79 -43.48 -10.30
N GLU A 144 10.77 -42.96 -9.56
CA GLU A 144 11.95 -43.71 -9.11
C GLU A 144 11.56 -44.90 -8.20
N GLU A 145 10.65 -44.69 -7.24
CA GLU A 145 10.11 -45.76 -6.39
C GLU A 145 9.33 -46.81 -7.20
N ALA A 146 8.58 -46.39 -8.22
CA ALA A 146 7.86 -47.32 -9.10
C ALA A 146 8.81 -48.12 -10.00
N TYR A 147 9.83 -47.45 -10.55
CA TYR A 147 10.85 -48.08 -11.38
C TYR A 147 11.63 -49.13 -10.58
N THR A 148 12.12 -48.78 -9.39
CA THR A 148 12.88 -49.71 -8.53
C THR A 148 12.06 -50.96 -8.17
N ARG A 149 10.80 -50.80 -7.76
CA ARG A 149 9.92 -51.94 -7.46
C ARG A 149 9.71 -52.85 -8.67
N ARG A 150 9.35 -52.28 -9.83
CA ARG A 150 9.09 -53.06 -11.05
C ARG A 150 10.38 -53.67 -11.62
N ALA A 151 11.52 -52.99 -11.51
CA ALA A 151 12.82 -53.51 -11.91
C ALA A 151 13.23 -54.70 -11.04
N GLU A 152 13.04 -54.63 -9.71
CA GLU A 152 13.26 -55.77 -8.82
C GLU A 152 12.34 -56.96 -9.12
N GLU A 153 11.10 -56.72 -9.50
CA GLU A 153 10.17 -57.78 -9.91
C GLU A 153 10.64 -58.46 -11.20
N LEU A 154 11.09 -57.68 -12.19
CA LEU A 154 11.64 -58.18 -13.46
C LEU A 154 12.95 -58.95 -13.24
N THR A 155 13.85 -58.48 -12.40
CA THR A 155 15.11 -59.20 -12.08
C THR A 155 14.82 -60.51 -11.36
N LYS A 156 13.94 -60.51 -10.35
CA LYS A 156 13.51 -61.74 -9.65
C LYS A 156 12.79 -62.70 -10.60
N ALA A 157 12.01 -62.20 -11.56
CA ALA A 157 11.35 -63.03 -12.57
C ALA A 157 12.36 -63.66 -13.53
N ALA A 158 13.36 -62.90 -13.99
CA ALA A 158 14.44 -63.38 -14.84
C ALA A 158 15.33 -64.41 -14.12
N GLU A 159 15.69 -64.19 -12.86
CA GLU A 159 16.41 -65.16 -12.03
C GLU A 159 15.62 -66.46 -11.85
N LYS A 160 14.32 -66.37 -11.56
CA LYS A 160 13.44 -67.55 -11.47
C LYS A 160 13.34 -68.30 -12.81
N ALA A 161 13.26 -67.57 -13.93
CA ALA A 161 13.25 -68.16 -15.26
C ALA A 161 14.59 -68.85 -15.58
N ALA A 162 15.72 -68.22 -15.26
CA ALA A 162 17.06 -68.80 -15.40
C ALA A 162 17.23 -70.05 -14.52
N ALA A 163 16.79 -70.03 -13.26
CA ALA A 163 16.83 -71.20 -12.38
C ALA A 163 15.95 -72.35 -12.89
N ARG A 164 14.78 -72.04 -13.49
CA ARG A 164 13.94 -73.04 -14.16
C ARG A 164 14.64 -73.64 -15.37
N ARG A 165 15.33 -72.82 -16.18
CA ARG A 165 16.14 -73.29 -17.32
C ARG A 165 17.30 -74.16 -16.89
N GLU A 166 18.07 -73.75 -15.88
CA GLU A 166 19.16 -74.57 -15.34
C GLU A 166 18.65 -75.90 -14.78
N SER A 167 17.50 -75.90 -14.10
CA SER A 167 16.88 -77.13 -13.62
C SER A 167 16.45 -78.05 -14.77
N ARG A 168 15.86 -77.49 -15.84
CA ARG A 168 15.49 -78.22 -17.07
C ARG A 168 16.72 -78.74 -17.81
N GLN A 169 17.79 -77.94 -17.93
CA GLN A 169 19.06 -78.34 -18.54
C GLN A 169 19.75 -79.43 -17.72
N ARG A 170 19.76 -79.32 -16.38
CA ARG A 170 20.26 -80.37 -15.50
C ARG A 170 19.44 -81.65 -15.63
N SER A 171 18.10 -81.58 -15.71
CA SER A 171 17.29 -82.78 -15.91
C SER A 171 17.59 -83.44 -17.25
N ILE A 172 17.70 -82.67 -18.33
CA ILE A 172 18.09 -83.16 -19.66
C ILE A 172 19.52 -83.74 -19.66
N ALA A 173 20.47 -83.07 -19.02
CA ALA A 173 21.85 -83.56 -18.91
C ALA A 173 21.91 -84.88 -18.13
N THR A 174 21.17 -85.00 -17.01
CA THR A 174 21.11 -86.26 -16.25
C THR A 174 20.41 -87.38 -17.01
N THR A 175 19.41 -87.09 -17.86
CA THR A 175 18.79 -88.12 -18.71
C THR A 175 19.75 -88.56 -19.81
N LEU A 176 20.48 -87.63 -20.44
CA LEU A 176 21.50 -87.94 -21.45
C LEU A 176 22.70 -88.67 -20.85
N GLU A 177 23.15 -88.34 -19.64
CA GLU A 177 24.21 -89.08 -18.93
C GLU A 177 23.76 -90.50 -18.58
N ARG A 178 22.48 -90.69 -18.20
CA ARG A 178 21.91 -92.02 -17.96
C ARG A 178 21.81 -92.84 -19.25
N GLU A 179 21.43 -92.21 -20.36
CA GLU A 179 21.40 -92.84 -21.69
C GLU A 179 22.82 -93.15 -22.21
N ALA A 180 23.78 -92.26 -22.00
CA ALA A 180 25.19 -92.47 -22.35
C ALA A 180 25.83 -93.59 -21.51
N ALA A 181 25.59 -93.63 -20.19
CA ALA A 181 26.05 -94.71 -19.32
C ALA A 181 25.36 -96.05 -19.64
N PHE A 182 24.11 -96.02 -20.16
CA PHE A 182 23.41 -97.19 -20.66
C PHE A 182 24.00 -97.70 -21.99
N LEU A 183 24.35 -96.79 -22.89
CA LEU A 183 25.03 -97.08 -24.17
C LEU A 183 26.50 -97.52 -23.98
N GLU A 184 27.21 -97.05 -22.96
CA GLU A 184 28.59 -97.48 -22.66
C GLU A 184 28.63 -98.91 -22.07
N ARG A 185 27.55 -99.35 -21.41
CA ARG A 185 27.43 -100.70 -20.81
C ARG A 185 27.03 -101.78 -21.82
N LEU A 186 26.42 -101.40 -22.94
CA LEU A 186 26.07 -102.27 -24.06
C LEU A 186 26.92 -101.83 -25.24
N GLY A 187 28.07 -102.46 -25.49
CA GLY A 187 28.98 -102.10 -26.58
C GLY A 187 28.35 -102.18 -27.97
N PHE A 188 27.54 -101.18 -28.32
CA PHE A 188 26.78 -101.06 -29.54
C PHE A 188 27.20 -99.76 -30.23
N SER A 189 27.88 -99.93 -31.36
CA SER A 189 28.00 -98.91 -32.38
C SER A 189 26.73 -98.96 -33.20
N GLU A 190 25.97 -97.87 -33.26
CA GLU A 190 25.13 -97.63 -34.42
C GLU A 190 24.82 -96.15 -34.65
N LYS A 191 24.74 -95.84 -35.93
CA LYS A 191 24.32 -94.58 -36.53
C LYS A 191 22.80 -94.61 -36.65
N ASP A 192 22.12 -93.54 -36.27
CA ASP A 192 20.97 -92.90 -36.95
C ASP A 192 20.50 -91.75 -36.06
N ASP A 193 20.41 -90.52 -36.56
CA ASP A 193 19.39 -89.93 -37.46
C ASP A 193 18.41 -89.09 -36.62
N GLY A 194 18.68 -87.79 -36.65
CA GLY A 194 17.67 -86.78 -36.90
C GLY A 194 16.37 -86.83 -36.12
N SER A 195 16.37 -86.21 -34.94
CA SER A 195 15.32 -85.23 -34.63
C SER A 195 15.83 -84.29 -33.53
N LEU A 196 16.56 -83.26 -33.94
CA LEU A 196 16.66 -82.04 -33.16
C LEU A 196 15.26 -81.45 -33.11
N ASP A 197 14.57 -81.67 -32.00
CA ASP A 197 13.43 -80.87 -31.59
C ASP A 197 13.96 -79.44 -31.41
N GLU A 198 13.95 -78.67 -32.49
CA GLU A 198 14.04 -77.20 -32.47
C GLU A 198 12.76 -76.70 -31.78
N GLY A 199 12.67 -76.96 -30.47
CA GLY A 199 11.68 -76.36 -29.61
C GLY A 199 11.96 -74.87 -29.61
N GLU A 200 11.17 -74.14 -30.41
CA GLU A 200 10.93 -72.71 -30.40
C GLU A 200 11.89 -71.99 -29.45
N GLU A 201 13.02 -71.54 -29.99
CA GLU A 201 13.79 -70.48 -29.34
C GLU A 201 12.86 -69.27 -29.29
N GLU A 202 12.03 -69.19 -28.24
CA GLU A 202 11.39 -67.95 -27.85
C GLU A 202 12.54 -66.94 -27.77
N GLU A 203 12.59 -65.97 -28.69
CA GLU A 203 13.55 -64.87 -28.66
C GLU A 203 13.39 -64.19 -27.29
N GLU A 204 14.20 -64.63 -26.34
CA GLU A 204 14.16 -64.14 -24.97
C GLU A 204 14.64 -62.71 -25.02
N VAL A 205 13.68 -61.79 -24.98
CA VAL A 205 13.95 -60.37 -24.88
C VAL A 205 14.83 -60.18 -23.65
N SER A 206 16.08 -59.80 -23.88
CA SER A 206 17.08 -59.57 -22.85
C SER A 206 16.50 -58.71 -21.73
N LEU A 207 16.78 -59.07 -20.47
CA LEU A 207 16.32 -58.33 -19.29
C LEU A 207 16.63 -56.83 -19.39
N GLU A 208 17.75 -56.49 -20.04
CA GLU A 208 18.16 -55.11 -20.31
C GLU A 208 17.18 -54.36 -21.23
N VAL A 209 16.63 -55.03 -22.24
CA VAL A 209 15.61 -54.47 -23.15
C VAL A 209 14.27 -54.29 -22.43
N GLN A 210 13.91 -55.21 -21.53
CA GLN A 210 12.68 -55.10 -20.73
C GLN A 210 12.76 -53.95 -19.72
N LEU A 211 13.90 -53.79 -19.04
CA LEU A 211 14.17 -52.67 -18.14
C LEU A 211 14.20 -51.32 -18.89
N GLY A 212 14.80 -51.29 -20.08
CA GLY A 212 14.82 -50.10 -20.93
C GLY A 212 13.42 -49.64 -21.37
N LYS A 213 12.55 -50.58 -21.77
CA LYS A 213 11.14 -50.26 -22.09
C LYS A 213 10.36 -49.77 -20.87
N LEU A 214 10.53 -50.44 -19.73
CA LEU A 214 9.90 -50.03 -18.47
C LEU A 214 10.30 -48.61 -18.06
N HIS A 215 11.57 -48.26 -18.23
CA HIS A 215 12.05 -46.91 -17.96
C HIS A 215 11.38 -45.88 -18.86
N GLN A 216 11.34 -46.12 -20.18
CA GLN A 216 10.69 -45.23 -21.14
C GLN A 216 9.19 -45.04 -20.85
N ASP A 217 8.48 -46.12 -20.52
CA ASP A 217 7.04 -46.05 -20.21
C ASP A 217 6.77 -45.24 -18.94
N LEU A 218 7.57 -45.45 -17.88
CA LEU A 218 7.45 -44.72 -16.62
C LEU A 218 7.85 -43.25 -16.77
N GLU A 219 8.86 -42.95 -17.58
CA GLU A 219 9.23 -41.57 -17.93
C GLU A 219 8.11 -40.87 -18.71
N ALA A 220 7.50 -41.53 -19.69
CA ALA A 220 6.39 -40.97 -20.45
C ALA A 220 5.14 -40.74 -19.57
N GLU A 221 4.86 -41.65 -18.63
CA GLU A 221 3.80 -41.47 -17.63
C GLU A 221 4.10 -40.31 -16.68
N ALA A 222 5.35 -40.18 -16.22
CA ALA A 222 5.82 -39.08 -15.38
C ALA A 222 5.66 -37.73 -16.09
N GLN A 223 6.09 -37.63 -17.34
CA GLN A 223 5.98 -36.42 -18.16
C GLN A 223 4.51 -35.99 -18.34
N ARG A 224 3.62 -36.93 -18.70
CA ARG A 224 2.18 -36.64 -18.81
C ARG A 224 1.60 -36.14 -17.48
N ARG A 225 1.93 -36.79 -16.37
CA ARG A 225 1.47 -36.39 -15.02
C ARG A 225 2.00 -35.01 -14.65
N GLN A 226 3.24 -34.70 -15.02
CA GLN A 226 3.85 -33.39 -14.80
C GLN A 226 3.18 -32.30 -15.63
N GLU A 227 2.89 -32.55 -16.92
CA GLU A 227 2.15 -31.62 -17.79
C GLU A 227 0.73 -31.36 -17.26
N GLU A 228 -0.01 -32.41 -16.90
CA GLU A 228 -1.35 -32.30 -16.32
C GLU A 228 -1.33 -31.51 -15.00
N ALA A 229 -0.36 -31.79 -14.11
CA ALA A 229 -0.19 -31.08 -12.85
C ALA A 229 0.21 -29.62 -13.06
N THR A 230 1.16 -29.33 -13.95
CA THR A 230 1.56 -27.96 -14.26
C THR A 230 0.41 -27.15 -14.86
N ALA A 231 -0.41 -27.76 -15.71
CA ALA A 231 -1.60 -27.12 -16.28
C ALA A 231 -2.68 -26.87 -15.22
N SER A 232 -2.84 -27.77 -14.24
CA SER A 232 -3.74 -27.54 -13.09
C SER A 232 -3.24 -26.39 -12.23
N ILE A 233 -1.94 -26.40 -11.88
CA ILE A 233 -1.33 -25.35 -11.05
C ILE A 233 -1.45 -23.99 -11.71
N LYS A 234 -1.17 -23.88 -13.02
CA LYS A 234 -1.34 -22.60 -13.76
C LYS A 234 -2.78 -22.11 -13.74
N ARG A 235 -3.76 -23.01 -13.87
CA ARG A 235 -5.19 -22.67 -13.78
C ARG A 235 -5.59 -22.22 -12.38
N GLU A 236 -5.09 -22.90 -11.34
CA GLU A 236 -5.35 -22.56 -9.95
C GLU A 236 -4.72 -21.22 -9.60
N VAL A 237 -3.42 -21.05 -9.86
CA VAL A 237 -2.66 -19.82 -9.58
C VAL A 237 -3.24 -18.62 -10.33
N GLY A 238 -3.63 -18.80 -11.59
CA GLY A 238 -4.27 -17.75 -12.39
C GLY A 238 -5.69 -17.37 -11.93
N ALA A 239 -6.34 -18.19 -11.08
CA ALA A 239 -7.63 -17.86 -10.49
C ALA A 239 -7.52 -17.06 -9.17
N LEU A 240 -6.32 -16.97 -8.58
CA LEU A 240 -6.08 -16.16 -7.39
C LEU A 240 -5.94 -14.68 -7.73
N SER A 241 -6.23 -13.83 -6.74
CA SER A 241 -5.84 -12.43 -6.80
C SER A 241 -4.34 -12.25 -6.53
N VAL A 242 -3.80 -11.10 -6.95
CA VAL A 242 -2.37 -10.78 -6.80
C VAL A 242 -1.99 -10.76 -5.31
N ASP A 243 -2.86 -10.23 -4.45
CA ASP A 243 -2.60 -10.15 -3.01
C ASP A 243 -2.69 -11.52 -2.31
N GLU A 244 -3.56 -12.42 -2.80
CA GLU A 244 -3.59 -13.80 -2.33
C GLU A 244 -2.33 -14.56 -2.76
N ALA A 245 -1.87 -14.38 -4.01
CA ALA A 245 -0.63 -14.98 -4.49
C ALA A 245 0.60 -14.50 -3.69
N ARG A 246 0.67 -13.20 -3.39
CA ARG A 246 1.70 -12.60 -2.51
C ARG A 246 1.64 -13.20 -1.10
N ALA A 247 0.45 -13.27 -0.51
CA ALA A 247 0.29 -13.80 0.84
C ALA A 247 0.65 -15.29 0.94
N ILE A 248 0.41 -16.06 -0.12
CA ILE A 248 0.82 -17.47 -0.22
C ILE A 248 2.34 -17.57 -0.30
N LEU A 249 2.99 -16.80 -1.18
CA LEU A 249 4.45 -16.76 -1.30
C LEU A 249 5.11 -16.47 0.04
N ASP A 250 4.63 -15.44 0.75
CA ASP A 250 5.18 -15.01 2.04
C ASP A 250 4.98 -16.00 3.19
N LYS A 251 3.93 -16.84 3.15
CA LYS A 251 3.55 -17.72 4.26
C LYS A 251 3.96 -19.18 4.04
N GLU A 252 3.82 -19.69 2.82
CA GLU A 252 4.03 -21.10 2.50
C GLU A 252 5.50 -21.39 2.13
N TYR A 253 6.26 -20.37 1.70
CA TYR A 253 7.61 -20.55 1.21
C TYR A 253 8.63 -19.73 2.02
N PRO A 254 9.79 -20.33 2.42
CA PRO A 254 10.89 -19.58 3.01
C PRO A 254 11.44 -18.53 2.05
N GLN A 255 11.87 -17.38 2.58
CA GLN A 255 12.36 -16.25 1.78
C GLN A 255 13.58 -16.62 0.93
N GLU A 256 14.42 -17.58 1.37
CA GLU A 256 15.59 -18.04 0.60
C GLU A 256 15.20 -18.76 -0.69
N ARG A 257 13.98 -19.29 -0.77
CA ARG A 257 13.48 -20.02 -1.94
C ARG A 257 12.81 -19.09 -2.95
N ILE A 258 12.36 -17.92 -2.51
CA ILE A 258 11.73 -16.91 -3.35
C ILE A 258 12.84 -16.16 -4.10
N PRO A 259 12.82 -16.14 -5.45
CA PRO A 259 13.76 -15.36 -6.22
C PRO A 259 13.70 -13.87 -5.84
N MET A 260 14.82 -13.16 -6.00
CA MET A 260 14.85 -11.71 -5.84
C MET A 260 13.90 -11.05 -6.84
N TYR A 261 13.20 -10.00 -6.41
CA TYR A 261 12.33 -9.18 -7.26
C TYR A 261 13.08 -8.61 -8.47
N PHE A 262 14.29 -8.09 -8.23
CA PHE A 262 15.18 -7.50 -9.22
C PHE A 262 16.57 -8.12 -9.07
N SER A 263 17.21 -8.40 -10.19
CA SER A 263 18.56 -8.99 -10.20
C SER A 263 19.65 -7.92 -10.32
N GLU A 264 19.33 -6.81 -10.98
CA GLU A 264 20.26 -5.71 -11.24
C GLU A 264 19.64 -4.38 -10.77
N PRO A 265 20.41 -3.48 -10.12
CA PRO A 265 19.91 -2.18 -9.68
C PRO A 265 19.36 -1.31 -10.81
N ASP A 266 19.93 -1.44 -12.01
CA ASP A 266 19.57 -0.66 -13.19
C ASP A 266 18.11 -0.89 -13.61
N GLN A 267 17.55 -2.06 -13.32
CA GLN A 267 16.13 -2.37 -13.61
C GLN A 267 15.17 -1.43 -12.89
N ILE A 268 15.50 -1.01 -11.66
CA ILE A 268 14.68 -0.07 -10.90
C ILE A 268 14.85 1.35 -11.45
N LEU A 269 16.06 1.70 -11.89
CA LEU A 269 16.33 2.99 -12.54
C LEU A 269 15.57 3.09 -13.87
N ASP A 270 15.51 2.02 -14.66
CA ASP A 270 14.75 1.98 -15.90
C ASP A 270 13.25 2.15 -15.66
N ILE A 271 12.68 1.48 -14.64
CA ILE A 271 11.28 1.70 -14.25
C ILE A 271 11.06 3.17 -13.86
N PHE A 272 11.99 3.76 -13.12
CA PHE A 272 11.91 5.17 -12.72
C PHE A 272 11.96 6.11 -13.93
N ILE A 273 12.91 5.91 -14.85
CA ILE A 273 13.03 6.67 -16.11
C ILE A 273 11.74 6.56 -16.92
N ASN A 274 11.20 5.35 -17.10
CA ASN A 274 9.95 5.14 -17.83
C ASN A 274 8.76 5.88 -17.18
N VAL A 275 8.68 5.91 -15.85
CA VAL A 275 7.65 6.66 -15.13
C VAL A 275 7.86 8.17 -15.26
N GLU A 276 9.11 8.66 -15.23
CA GLU A 276 9.44 10.07 -15.45
C GLU A 276 9.09 10.52 -16.87
N GLU A 277 9.45 9.73 -17.88
CA GLU A 277 9.11 9.97 -19.29
C GLU A 277 7.60 9.95 -19.51
N GLY A 278 6.89 8.99 -18.92
CA GLY A 278 5.43 8.90 -18.98
C GLY A 278 4.74 10.10 -18.31
N ASN A 279 5.23 10.54 -17.15
CA ASN A 279 4.72 11.74 -16.47
C ASN A 279 5.00 13.01 -17.28
N LEU A 280 6.19 13.12 -17.88
CA LEU A 280 6.54 14.24 -18.76
C LEU A 280 5.62 14.27 -19.98
N PHE A 281 5.36 13.12 -20.59
CA PHE A 281 4.42 12.98 -21.71
C PHE A 281 3.00 13.39 -21.30
N LEU A 282 2.52 12.96 -20.13
CA LEU A 282 1.19 13.33 -19.63
C LEU A 282 1.09 14.84 -19.36
N ILE A 283 2.13 15.44 -18.78
CA ILE A 283 2.20 16.89 -18.56
C ILE A 283 2.13 17.62 -19.91
N GLN A 284 2.92 17.18 -20.89
CA GLN A 284 2.93 17.80 -22.20
C GLN A 284 1.57 17.69 -22.89
N ASN A 285 0.93 16.51 -22.86
CA ASN A 285 -0.41 16.32 -23.42
C ASN A 285 -1.45 17.21 -22.73
N SER A 286 -1.38 17.33 -21.40
CA SER A 286 -2.29 18.21 -20.65
C SER A 286 -2.12 19.68 -21.03
N GLN A 287 -0.90 20.13 -21.31
CA GLN A 287 -0.60 21.48 -21.78
C GLN A 287 -1.09 21.71 -23.20
N GLU A 288 -0.84 20.77 -24.11
CA GLU A 288 -1.32 20.84 -25.51
C GLU A 288 -2.84 20.92 -25.55
N LEU A 289 -3.53 20.11 -24.75
CA LEU A 289 -4.99 20.12 -24.64
C LEU A 289 -5.50 21.42 -24.00
N GLU A 290 -4.80 21.97 -22.99
CA GLU A 290 -5.12 23.26 -22.40
C GLU A 290 -4.99 24.39 -23.44
N GLU A 291 -3.94 24.38 -24.26
CA GLU A 291 -3.75 25.36 -25.35
C GLU A 291 -4.81 25.22 -26.45
N GLU A 292 -5.21 24.00 -26.81
CA GLU A 292 -6.33 23.77 -27.74
C GLU A 292 -7.65 24.30 -27.17
N LEU A 293 -7.92 24.05 -25.90
CA LEU A 293 -9.11 24.55 -25.22
C LEU A 293 -9.11 26.08 -25.13
N GLU A 294 -7.98 26.70 -24.78
CA GLU A 294 -7.83 28.15 -24.77
C GLU A 294 -8.09 28.73 -26.17
N ARG A 295 -7.57 28.09 -27.23
CA ARG A 295 -7.82 28.49 -28.62
C ARG A 295 -9.30 28.47 -28.98
N VAL A 296 -9.99 27.35 -28.75
CA VAL A 296 -11.43 27.22 -29.03
C VAL A 296 -12.26 28.21 -28.21
N ALA A 297 -11.89 28.43 -26.94
CA ALA A 297 -12.57 29.42 -26.10
C ALA A 297 -12.40 30.84 -26.66
N MET A 298 -11.20 31.22 -27.09
CA MET A 298 -10.96 32.53 -27.72
C MET A 298 -11.74 32.71 -29.02
N GLU A 299 -11.83 31.67 -29.85
CA GLU A 299 -12.63 31.68 -31.08
C GLU A 299 -14.12 31.86 -30.78
N TYR A 300 -14.65 31.11 -29.81
CA TYR A 300 -16.03 31.25 -29.35
C TYR A 300 -16.33 32.67 -28.86
N PHE A 301 -15.46 33.26 -28.04
CA PHE A 301 -15.65 34.64 -27.56
C PHE A 301 -15.62 35.65 -28.70
N ARG A 302 -14.76 35.46 -29.71
CA ARG A 302 -14.72 36.34 -30.89
C ARG A 302 -16.01 36.23 -31.69
N GLU A 303 -16.48 35.02 -31.97
CA GLU A 303 -17.74 34.80 -32.69
C GLU A 303 -18.93 35.35 -31.89
N GLN A 304 -18.93 35.20 -30.57
CA GLN A 304 -19.95 35.78 -29.70
C GLN A 304 -19.97 37.32 -29.77
N GLU A 305 -18.80 37.97 -29.78
CA GLU A 305 -18.69 39.41 -29.93
C GLU A 305 -19.17 39.87 -31.32
N GLU A 306 -18.70 39.23 -32.39
CA GLU A 306 -19.13 39.48 -33.77
C GLU A 306 -20.64 39.33 -33.93
N MET A 307 -21.21 38.22 -33.45
CA MET A 307 -22.65 37.99 -33.43
C MET A 307 -23.39 39.07 -32.64
N SER A 308 -22.89 39.47 -31.46
CA SER A 308 -23.51 40.54 -30.67
C SER A 308 -23.52 41.89 -31.41
N THR A 309 -22.46 42.20 -32.17
CA THR A 309 -22.38 43.43 -32.97
C THR A 309 -23.35 43.37 -34.13
N MET A 310 -23.43 42.24 -34.83
CA MET A 310 -24.39 42.02 -35.92
C MET A 310 -25.83 42.13 -35.42
N VAL A 311 -26.15 41.51 -34.28
CA VAL A 311 -27.49 41.60 -33.66
C VAL A 311 -27.82 43.05 -33.31
N ARG A 312 -26.89 43.78 -32.67
CA ARG A 312 -27.08 45.22 -32.36
C ARG A 312 -27.31 46.05 -33.62
N GLN A 313 -26.53 45.83 -34.68
CA GLN A 313 -26.68 46.53 -35.95
C GLN A 313 -28.04 46.23 -36.60
N ARG A 314 -28.47 44.97 -36.63
CA ARG A 314 -29.79 44.58 -37.17
C ARG A 314 -30.94 45.16 -36.34
N HIS A 315 -30.80 45.20 -35.02
CA HIS A 315 -31.79 45.81 -34.14
C HIS A 315 -31.93 47.32 -34.40
N ALA A 316 -30.80 48.04 -34.54
CA ALA A 316 -30.81 49.46 -34.88
C ALA A 316 -31.44 49.73 -36.27
N GLN A 317 -31.17 48.88 -37.26
CA GLN A 317 -31.82 48.94 -38.58
C GLN A 317 -33.34 48.73 -38.46
N MET A 318 -33.76 47.76 -37.67
CA MET A 318 -35.18 47.46 -37.42
C MET A 318 -35.89 48.62 -36.72
N GLU A 319 -35.29 49.24 -35.70
CA GLU A 319 -35.83 50.43 -35.03
C GLU A 319 -35.92 51.63 -35.98
N SER A 320 -34.92 51.85 -36.82
CA SER A 320 -34.95 52.88 -37.86
C SER A 320 -36.09 52.66 -38.86
N LEU A 321 -36.32 51.42 -39.30
CA LEU A 321 -37.46 51.10 -40.15
C LEU A 321 -38.79 51.27 -39.43
N ALA A 322 -38.89 50.84 -38.17
CA ALA A 322 -40.09 51.00 -37.36
C ALA A 322 -40.45 52.47 -37.15
N THR A 323 -39.47 53.34 -36.86
CA THR A 323 -39.68 54.79 -36.74
C THR A 323 -40.10 55.43 -38.06
N ARG A 324 -39.49 55.02 -39.19
CA ARG A 324 -39.92 55.45 -40.54
C ARG A 324 -41.35 55.04 -40.87
N ILE A 325 -41.73 53.79 -40.55
CA ILE A 325 -43.10 53.28 -40.74
C ILE A 325 -44.08 54.05 -39.86
N LYS A 326 -43.76 54.27 -38.58
CA LYS A 326 -44.61 55.04 -37.66
C LYS A 326 -44.81 56.47 -38.15
N GLY A 327 -43.75 57.12 -38.65
CA GLY A 327 -43.83 58.44 -39.25
C GLY A 327 -44.66 58.47 -40.54
N ALA A 328 -44.54 57.44 -41.39
CA ALA A 328 -45.38 57.30 -42.59
C ALA A 328 -46.86 57.07 -42.23
N GLN A 329 -47.15 56.21 -41.25
CA GLN A 329 -48.50 55.96 -40.74
C GLN A 329 -49.12 57.21 -40.11
N GLN A 330 -48.34 58.04 -39.41
CA GLN A 330 -48.83 59.30 -38.85
C GLN A 330 -49.18 60.31 -39.94
N ARG A 331 -48.33 60.44 -40.97
CA ARG A 331 -48.64 61.27 -42.16
C ARG A 331 -49.87 60.77 -42.90
N LEU A 332 -50.01 59.45 -43.03
CA LEU A 332 -51.17 58.83 -43.67
C LEU A 332 -52.46 59.13 -42.87
N ARG A 333 -52.42 59.01 -41.54
CA ARG A 333 -53.52 59.43 -40.66
C ARG A 333 -53.89 60.90 -40.80
N GLN A 334 -52.90 61.80 -40.88
CA GLN A 334 -53.16 63.24 -41.10
C GLN A 334 -53.82 63.53 -42.45
N LEU A 335 -53.48 62.75 -43.49
CA LEU A 335 -54.10 62.88 -44.81
C LEU A 335 -55.51 62.30 -44.83
N GLU A 336 -55.75 61.17 -44.14
CA GLU A 336 -57.09 60.61 -43.98
C GLU A 336 -58.02 61.55 -43.20
N GLU A 337 -57.54 62.16 -42.11
CA GLU A 337 -58.29 63.18 -41.35
C GLU A 337 -58.66 64.38 -42.23
N ARG A 338 -57.69 64.92 -42.99
CA ARG A 338 -57.97 65.99 -43.96
C ARG A 338 -58.94 65.60 -45.06
N LEU A 339 -58.91 64.34 -45.50
CA LEU A 339 -59.83 63.85 -46.51
C LEU A 339 -61.25 63.74 -45.94
N VAL A 340 -61.40 63.30 -44.69
CA VAL A 340 -62.69 63.31 -43.97
C VAL A 340 -63.20 64.75 -43.77
N ASP A 341 -62.32 65.71 -43.43
CA ASP A 341 -62.69 67.11 -43.32
C ASP A 341 -63.21 67.67 -44.66
N LEU A 342 -62.59 67.31 -45.79
CA LEU A 342 -63.02 67.71 -47.13
C LEU A 342 -64.32 67.01 -47.55
N ASP A 343 -64.47 65.71 -47.32
CA ASP A 343 -65.70 64.96 -47.61
C ASP A 343 -66.88 65.51 -46.77
N SER A 344 -66.63 65.96 -45.54
CA SER A 344 -67.63 66.61 -44.68
C SER A 344 -68.07 67.99 -45.22
N ILE A 345 -67.20 68.68 -45.98
CA ILE A 345 -67.53 69.92 -46.68
C ILE A 345 -68.30 69.61 -47.98
N GLU A 346 -67.97 68.52 -48.67
CA GLU A 346 -68.63 68.09 -49.93
C GLU A 346 -70.02 67.48 -49.71
N SER A 347 -70.32 66.91 -48.53
CA SER A 347 -71.68 66.39 -48.21
C SER A 347 -72.71 67.46 -47.83
N GLY A 348 -72.39 68.75 -47.92
CA GLY A 348 -73.23 69.87 -47.47
C GLY A 348 -73.92 70.73 -48.54
N ALA A 349 -73.91 70.35 -49.82
CA ALA A 349 -74.56 71.13 -50.89
C ALA A 349 -75.26 70.25 -51.94
N ASP A 350 -76.59 70.22 -51.88
CA ASP A 350 -77.50 69.48 -52.77
C ASP A 350 -77.84 70.18 -54.12
N THR A 351 -78.33 69.36 -55.07
CA THR A 351 -79.39 69.59 -56.11
C THR A 351 -79.04 69.77 -57.62
N ALA A 352 -79.45 68.73 -58.38
CA ALA A 352 -80.22 68.68 -59.64
C ALA A 352 -79.64 69.14 -61.02
N GLY A 353 -79.66 68.23 -62.01
CA GLY A 353 -79.87 68.55 -63.44
C GLY A 353 -78.99 67.80 -64.46
N ASP A 354 -79.62 67.13 -65.44
CA ASP A 354 -79.11 66.08 -66.34
C ASP A 354 -78.70 66.57 -67.77
N ALA A 355 -77.92 65.70 -68.45
CA ALA A 355 -77.84 65.45 -69.90
C ALA A 355 -76.80 66.13 -70.85
N THR A 356 -75.89 65.26 -71.34
CA THR A 356 -75.40 65.06 -72.73
C THR A 356 -74.07 65.67 -73.27
N ARG A 357 -73.09 64.74 -73.41
CA ARG A 357 -72.24 64.45 -74.60
C ARG A 357 -71.28 65.53 -75.12
N ASN A 358 -69.97 65.38 -74.88
CA ASN A 358 -68.92 65.11 -75.92
C ASN A 358 -67.47 65.26 -75.36
N LYS A 359 -66.55 64.47 -75.93
CA LYS A 359 -65.06 64.55 -75.92
C LYS A 359 -64.25 64.21 -74.64
N ASN A 360 -63.52 63.10 -74.77
CA ASN A 360 -62.15 62.82 -74.29
C ASN A 360 -61.34 64.10 -73.98
N CYS A 361 -60.47 64.18 -72.97
CA CYS A 361 -59.53 63.20 -72.41
C CYS A 361 -58.96 63.72 -71.08
N VAL A 362 -58.28 62.81 -70.35
CA VAL A 362 -57.28 63.00 -69.28
C VAL A 362 -57.79 62.90 -67.83
N GLY A 363 -57.41 61.79 -67.20
CA GLY A 363 -56.78 61.81 -65.86
C GLY A 363 -57.65 61.42 -64.66
N GLY A 364 -57.31 60.28 -64.04
CA GLY A 364 -57.08 60.28 -62.59
C GLY A 364 -58.05 59.51 -61.68
N LEU A 365 -57.57 58.33 -61.24
CA LEU A 365 -57.93 57.60 -60.01
C LEU A 365 -59.35 57.03 -59.88
N ARG A 366 -59.47 55.70 -59.87
CA ARG A 366 -59.32 54.84 -58.68
C ARG A 366 -59.35 53.38 -59.15
N ARG A 367 -58.41 52.56 -58.70
CA ARG A 367 -58.60 51.12 -58.67
C ARG A 367 -57.85 50.54 -57.49
N ASP A 368 -58.57 49.72 -56.77
CA ASP A 368 -58.25 49.23 -55.45
C ASP A 368 -56.92 48.48 -55.44
N LYS A 369 -56.07 48.83 -54.46
CA LYS A 369 -54.83 48.14 -54.17
C LYS A 369 -55.16 46.78 -53.54
N ALA A 370 -55.36 45.77 -54.38
CA ALA A 370 -55.16 44.37 -54.00
C ALA A 370 -53.79 43.93 -54.54
N GLY A 371 -52.72 44.43 -53.91
CA GLY A 371 -51.34 44.02 -54.17
C GLY A 371 -50.97 42.79 -53.35
N THR A 372 -51.01 41.64 -54.00
CA THR A 372 -50.08 40.50 -53.84
C THR A 372 -49.53 40.21 -52.43
N VAL A 373 -50.38 39.70 -51.55
CA VAL A 373 -49.92 38.80 -50.47
C VAL A 373 -49.87 37.39 -51.08
N MET A 374 -48.68 36.92 -51.46
CA MET A 374 -48.45 35.48 -51.50
C MET A 374 -48.71 34.97 -50.09
N ARG A 375 -49.76 34.15 -49.92
CA ARG A 375 -50.19 33.65 -48.60
C ARG A 375 -48.99 33.03 -47.89
N GLN A 376 -48.74 33.49 -46.67
CA GLN A 376 -47.67 33.09 -45.77
C GLN A 376 -47.51 31.55 -45.69
N GLU A 377 -48.60 30.80 -45.90
CA GLU A 377 -48.64 29.35 -46.01
C GLU A 377 -47.81 28.76 -47.16
N VAL A 378 -47.73 29.42 -48.32
CA VAL A 378 -46.97 28.89 -49.48
C VAL A 378 -45.47 29.04 -49.24
N LEU A 379 -45.05 30.17 -48.67
CA LEU A 379 -43.66 30.41 -48.30
C LEU A 379 -43.21 29.48 -47.16
N LYS A 380 -44.08 29.28 -46.16
CA LYS A 380 -43.84 28.32 -45.07
C LYS A 380 -43.64 26.90 -45.60
N LYS A 381 -44.50 26.43 -46.51
CA LYS A 381 -44.36 25.10 -47.15
C LYS A 381 -43.10 24.96 -48.00
N LEU A 382 -42.65 26.04 -48.64
CA LEU A 382 -41.43 26.04 -49.44
C LEU A 382 -40.18 25.96 -48.54
N ILE A 383 -40.17 26.68 -47.42
CA ILE A 383 -39.09 26.64 -46.42
C ILE A 383 -39.04 25.25 -45.75
N GLU A 384 -40.18 24.70 -45.34
CA GLU A 384 -40.26 23.35 -44.75
C GLU A 384 -39.73 22.28 -45.71
N ARG A 385 -39.98 22.42 -47.02
CA ARG A 385 -39.47 21.49 -48.03
C ARG A 385 -37.96 21.61 -48.25
N VAL A 386 -37.43 22.82 -48.32
CA VAL A 386 -35.98 23.06 -48.47
C VAL A 386 -35.21 22.60 -47.23
N VAL A 387 -35.75 22.82 -46.04
CA VAL A 387 -35.16 22.32 -44.78
C VAL A 387 -35.17 20.80 -44.72
N ALA A 388 -36.24 20.15 -45.20
CA ALA A 388 -36.31 18.69 -45.30
C ALA A 388 -35.28 18.11 -46.29
N ASP A 389 -35.08 18.74 -47.44
CA ASP A 389 -34.10 18.31 -48.44
C ASP A 389 -32.65 18.49 -47.95
N ILE A 390 -32.36 19.55 -47.18
CA ILE A 390 -31.05 19.76 -46.54
C ILE A 390 -30.77 18.66 -45.49
N PHE A 391 -31.76 18.32 -44.67
CA PHE A 391 -31.63 17.25 -43.67
C PHE A 391 -31.48 15.86 -44.32
N LEU A 392 -32.13 15.62 -45.46
CA LEU A 392 -31.97 14.38 -46.24
C LEU A 392 -30.55 14.26 -46.80
N CYS A 393 -29.98 15.35 -47.33
CA CYS A 393 -28.61 15.39 -47.84
C CYS A 393 -27.54 15.19 -46.74
N ILE A 394 -27.72 15.80 -45.57
CA ILE A 394 -26.76 15.67 -44.44
C ILE A 394 -26.79 14.25 -43.85
N SER A 395 -27.97 13.64 -43.77
CA SER A 395 -28.12 12.26 -43.28
C SER A 395 -27.56 11.22 -44.25
N GLN A 396 -27.62 11.50 -45.56
CA GLN A 396 -27.12 10.60 -46.61
C GLN A 396 -25.57 10.61 -46.68
N GLN A 397 -24.92 11.75 -46.40
CA GLN A 397 -23.45 11.87 -46.36
C GLN A 397 -22.78 11.09 -45.21
N GLN A 398 -23.48 10.86 -44.09
CA GLN A 398 -22.93 10.06 -42.97
C GLN A 398 -23.00 8.55 -43.23
N SER A 399 -23.78 8.08 -44.21
CA SER A 399 -23.96 6.65 -44.51
C SER A 399 -22.99 6.09 -45.58
N THR A 400 -22.35 6.95 -46.38
CA THR A 400 -21.50 6.53 -47.51
C THR A 400 -20.00 6.50 -47.20
N ALA A 401 -19.57 6.93 -46.02
CA ALA A 401 -18.16 6.93 -45.62
C ALA A 401 -17.66 5.62 -44.97
N ALA A 402 -18.56 4.66 -44.68
CA ALA A 402 -18.21 3.40 -44.01
C ALA A 402 -18.61 2.19 -44.86
N ARG A 403 -17.89 1.95 -45.97
CA ARG A 403 -17.60 0.60 -46.53
C ARG A 403 -16.82 0.71 -47.86
N ARG A 404 -15.54 0.32 -47.84
CA ARG A 404 -14.89 -0.39 -48.95
C ARG A 404 -14.32 -1.72 -48.44
N PRO A 405 -14.24 -2.75 -49.30
CA PRO A 405 -14.11 -4.15 -48.90
C PRO A 405 -12.70 -4.73 -49.11
N GLU A 406 -12.35 -5.72 -48.29
CA GLU A 406 -11.36 -6.76 -48.59
C GLU A 406 -12.11 -7.99 -49.13
N ASP A 407 -11.55 -8.60 -50.17
CA ASP A 407 -12.05 -9.80 -50.86
C ASP A 407 -11.67 -11.09 -50.14
N GLY A 408 -12.50 -12.13 -50.27
CA GLY A 408 -12.11 -13.51 -49.93
C GLY A 408 -13.27 -14.46 -49.66
N GLU A 409 -13.65 -15.22 -50.70
CA GLU A 409 -14.20 -16.60 -50.76
C GLU A 409 -14.52 -17.29 -49.41
N GLY A 410 -15.61 -18.02 -49.17
CA GLY A 410 -16.56 -18.77 -49.99
C GLY A 410 -17.07 -19.95 -49.12
N GLY A 411 -18.29 -20.42 -49.34
CA GLY A 411 -18.72 -21.78 -48.95
C GLY A 411 -19.53 -21.99 -47.66
N GLU A 412 -20.86 -22.04 -47.84
CA GLU A 412 -21.83 -23.05 -47.33
C GLU A 412 -22.18 -23.23 -45.83
N ASP A 413 -23.42 -22.80 -45.56
CA ASP A 413 -24.58 -23.55 -45.03
C ASP A 413 -24.77 -23.97 -43.54
N THR A 414 -25.73 -23.23 -42.94
CA THR A 414 -26.90 -23.64 -42.12
C THR A 414 -26.74 -24.55 -40.88
N MET A 415 -26.95 -23.98 -39.68
CA MET A 415 -28.22 -24.00 -38.92
C MET A 415 -28.04 -23.59 -37.44
N GLN A 416 -28.79 -22.54 -37.06
CA GLN A 416 -29.50 -22.28 -35.79
C GLN A 416 -28.76 -22.10 -34.44
N GLY A 417 -29.05 -20.94 -33.83
CA GLY A 417 -29.00 -20.71 -32.38
C GLY A 417 -29.11 -19.23 -31.96
N ALA A 418 -30.32 -18.79 -31.60
CA ALA A 418 -30.67 -17.46 -31.05
C ALA A 418 -29.94 -17.12 -29.73
N GLY A 419 -29.84 -15.89 -29.21
CA GLY A 419 -30.36 -14.58 -29.59
C GLY A 419 -30.17 -13.54 -28.44
N LYS A 420 -29.98 -12.28 -28.85
CA LYS A 420 -30.36 -10.98 -28.21
C LYS A 420 -29.77 -10.57 -26.85
N ALA A 421 -28.96 -9.49 -26.92
CA ALA A 421 -28.79 -8.47 -25.88
C ALA A 421 -29.43 -7.13 -26.34
N LYS A 422 -29.99 -6.37 -25.38
CA LYS A 422 -30.46 -4.97 -25.51
C LYS A 422 -29.59 -4.04 -24.64
N PRO A 423 -29.46 -2.74 -25.01
CA PRO A 423 -28.63 -1.77 -24.30
C PRO A 423 -29.39 -0.90 -23.29
N ILE A 424 -28.60 -0.21 -22.47
CA ILE A 424 -28.92 0.75 -21.40
C ILE A 424 -29.14 2.16 -21.98
N PRO A 425 -30.05 3.01 -21.43
CA PRO A 425 -30.13 4.43 -21.76
C PRO A 425 -29.57 5.36 -20.67
N ALA A 426 -29.16 6.56 -21.11
CA ALA A 426 -28.57 7.64 -20.32
C ALA A 426 -29.61 8.52 -19.57
N GLN A 427 -29.12 9.11 -18.47
CA GLN A 427 -29.81 9.99 -17.52
C GLN A 427 -30.04 11.42 -18.05
N LYS A 428 -31.14 12.04 -17.62
CA LYS A 428 -31.28 13.50 -17.45
C LYS A 428 -31.74 13.81 -16.02
N ARG A 429 -31.15 14.86 -15.45
CA ARG A 429 -31.41 15.44 -14.13
C ARG A 429 -32.76 16.16 -14.06
N ALA A 430 -33.44 16.05 -12.91
CA ALA A 430 -34.36 17.06 -12.41
C ALA A 430 -34.41 17.05 -10.86
N SER A 431 -34.53 18.25 -10.32
CA SER A 431 -34.63 18.68 -8.91
C SER A 431 -35.88 18.15 -8.19
N HIS A 432 -35.78 17.83 -6.89
CA HIS A 432 -36.57 18.47 -5.81
C HIS A 432 -36.43 17.82 -4.41
N TYR A 433 -36.37 18.71 -3.40
CA TYR A 433 -36.78 18.61 -1.99
C TYR A 433 -36.25 17.50 -1.05
N VAL A 434 -35.52 17.97 -0.03
CA VAL A 434 -35.09 17.22 1.16
C VAL A 434 -36.22 17.19 2.20
N ALA A 435 -36.63 15.98 2.59
CA ALA A 435 -37.48 15.72 3.75
C ALA A 435 -36.66 15.02 4.86
N LYS A 436 -36.74 15.56 6.08
CA LYS A 436 -36.16 14.99 7.32
C LYS A 436 -36.84 13.67 7.71
N PRO A 437 -36.16 12.83 8.50
CA PRO A 437 -36.86 12.15 9.59
C PRO A 437 -36.24 12.34 10.99
N LYS A 438 -37.08 12.00 11.97
CA LYS A 438 -37.06 12.34 13.40
C LYS A 438 -36.16 11.46 14.28
N ALA A 439 -35.86 12.02 15.44
CA ALA A 439 -35.16 11.49 16.61
C ALA A 439 -35.85 10.34 17.37
N LYS A 440 -35.04 9.56 18.11
CA LYS A 440 -35.24 8.87 19.42
C LYS A 440 -33.96 8.04 19.68
N GLY A 441 -33.29 7.96 20.84
CA GLY A 441 -33.40 8.58 22.17
C GLY A 441 -32.36 7.94 23.13
N ARG A 442 -31.82 8.76 24.06
CA ARG A 442 -31.36 8.48 25.45
C ARG A 442 -30.44 7.29 25.81
N LYS A 443 -29.28 7.64 26.43
CA LYS A 443 -28.81 7.30 27.81
C LYS A 443 -27.49 8.05 28.05
N LYS A 444 -27.40 9.15 28.83
CA LYS A 444 -27.34 9.34 30.29
C LYS A 444 -26.41 8.36 31.02
N ASP A 445 -25.21 8.83 31.36
CA ASP A 445 -24.62 8.65 32.68
C ASP A 445 -23.97 9.94 33.19
N ARG A 446 -24.18 10.17 34.49
CA ARG A 446 -23.82 11.35 35.28
C ARG A 446 -22.68 10.92 36.20
N GLY A 447 -21.61 11.71 36.26
CA GLY A 447 -20.67 11.74 37.37
C GLY A 447 -20.53 13.18 37.85
N VAL A 448 -20.98 13.47 39.07
CA VAL A 448 -20.88 14.77 39.76
C VAL A 448 -20.14 14.54 41.06
N SER A 449 -19.09 15.35 41.30
CA SER A 449 -18.63 15.91 42.59
C SER A 449 -17.27 16.57 42.34
N GLY A 450 -16.92 17.79 42.76
CA GLY A 450 -17.49 18.91 43.52
C GLY A 450 -16.34 19.97 43.58
N ALA A 451 -16.59 21.23 43.23
CA ALA A 451 -16.74 22.39 44.15
C ALA A 451 -15.63 22.51 45.23
N ALA A 452 -14.98 23.65 45.50
CA ALA A 452 -15.06 25.05 45.05
C ALA A 452 -13.89 25.84 45.70
N ALA A 453 -13.50 27.01 45.15
CA ALA A 453 -13.40 28.30 45.90
C ALA A 453 -12.66 29.42 45.12
N GLY A 454 -13.26 30.62 45.15
CA GLY A 454 -12.67 31.94 44.85
C GLY A 454 -12.91 32.42 43.42
N GLY A 455 -13.60 33.52 43.11
CA GLY A 455 -14.02 34.68 43.90
C GLY A 455 -13.63 35.97 43.14
N GLY A 456 -14.59 36.53 42.37
CA GLY A 456 -14.71 37.95 41.96
C GLY A 456 -13.60 38.61 41.11
N VAL A 457 -13.94 39.12 39.92
CA VAL A 457 -14.24 40.55 39.63
C VAL A 457 -14.70 40.64 38.16
N ASP A 458 -15.78 41.37 37.95
CA ASP A 458 -16.43 41.66 36.66
C ASP A 458 -15.56 42.61 35.82
N GLY A 459 -15.35 42.28 34.55
CA GLY A 459 -14.53 43.04 33.60
C GLY A 459 -14.79 42.55 32.17
N HIS A 460 -15.54 43.35 31.42
CA HIS A 460 -15.95 43.20 30.04
C HIS A 460 -14.87 42.57 29.12
N ASN A 461 -15.12 41.33 28.68
CA ASN A 461 -14.37 40.62 27.64
C ASN A 461 -14.87 41.06 26.26
N ASP A 462 -13.96 41.35 25.33
CA ASP A 462 -14.10 41.06 23.89
C ASP A 462 -12.79 41.33 23.13
N THR A 463 -11.70 40.63 23.50
CA THR A 463 -10.47 40.61 22.67
C THR A 463 -9.70 39.28 22.68
N ASP A 464 -10.23 38.20 23.28
CA ASP A 464 -9.46 36.94 23.42
C ASP A 464 -10.18 35.68 22.90
N ALA A 465 -11.17 35.83 22.01
CA ALA A 465 -11.83 34.72 21.33
C ALA A 465 -11.15 34.30 20.00
N GLY A 466 -9.99 34.88 19.66
CA GLY A 466 -9.29 34.62 18.40
C GLY A 466 -8.25 33.48 18.44
N ALA A 467 -7.78 33.08 19.62
CA ALA A 467 -6.62 32.19 19.75
C ALA A 467 -6.97 30.72 20.06
N ASN A 468 -8.24 30.38 20.29
CA ASN A 468 -8.70 29.02 20.63
C ASN A 468 -9.64 28.39 19.61
N MET A 469 -9.77 28.97 18.42
CA MET A 469 -10.54 28.33 17.35
C MET A 469 -9.70 27.22 16.73
N TRP A 470 -10.27 26.01 16.64
CA TRP A 470 -9.57 24.88 16.02
C TRP A 470 -9.26 25.22 14.55
N PRO A 471 -8.15 24.75 13.97
CA PRO A 471 -7.80 25.03 12.57
C PRO A 471 -8.95 24.77 11.59
N VAL A 472 -9.76 23.74 11.86
CA VAL A 472 -10.96 23.40 11.09
C VAL A 472 -12.06 24.46 11.23
N GLU A 473 -12.29 25.00 12.42
CA GLU A 473 -13.25 26.09 12.65
C GLU A 473 -12.77 27.36 11.93
N MET A 474 -11.46 27.66 11.97
CA MET A 474 -10.88 28.80 11.26
C MET A 474 -11.01 28.66 9.74
N LEU A 475 -10.72 27.47 9.20
CA LEU A 475 -10.96 27.15 7.79
C LEU A 475 -12.44 27.28 7.44
N THR A 476 -13.34 26.80 8.30
CA THR A 476 -14.80 26.91 8.07
C THR A 476 -15.26 28.37 8.05
N ILE A 477 -14.72 29.24 8.92
CA ILE A 477 -15.02 30.68 8.90
C ILE A 477 -14.45 31.34 7.64
N ILE A 478 -13.23 30.98 7.25
CA ILE A 478 -12.59 31.48 6.02
C ILE A 478 -13.39 31.05 4.80
N GLU A 479 -13.78 29.79 4.69
CA GLU A 479 -14.59 29.25 3.60
C GLU A 479 -15.95 29.96 3.51
N ASN A 480 -16.66 30.09 4.63
CA ASN A 480 -17.94 30.81 4.66
C ASN A 480 -17.81 32.27 4.20
N LYS A 481 -16.71 32.93 4.58
CA LYS A 481 -16.46 34.33 4.23
C LYS A 481 -16.00 34.49 2.77
N ILE A 482 -15.25 33.52 2.24
CA ILE A 482 -14.92 33.44 0.81
C ILE A 482 -16.21 33.23 0.00
N ASP A 483 -17.08 32.33 0.43
CA ASP A 483 -18.37 32.09 -0.23
C ASP A 483 -19.28 33.32 -0.19
N GLU A 484 -19.29 34.06 0.92
CA GLU A 484 -20.00 35.34 1.04
C GLU A 484 -19.47 36.35 0.01
N TYR A 485 -18.15 36.50 -0.13
CA TYR A 485 -17.57 37.40 -1.13
C TYR A 485 -17.79 36.92 -2.56
N ILE A 486 -17.77 35.61 -2.82
CA ILE A 486 -18.08 35.06 -4.14
C ILE A 486 -19.54 35.36 -4.51
N ARG A 487 -20.48 35.22 -3.57
CA ARG A 487 -21.89 35.60 -3.80
C ARG A 487 -22.01 37.09 -4.04
N TYR A 488 -21.38 37.91 -3.20
CA TYR A 488 -21.38 39.36 -3.33
C TYR A 488 -20.84 39.85 -4.69
N ILE A 489 -19.76 39.24 -5.18
CA ILE A 489 -19.12 39.58 -6.45
C ILE A 489 -19.96 39.11 -7.66
N ASN A 490 -20.68 37.99 -7.53
CA ASN A 490 -21.50 37.42 -8.60
C ASN A 490 -22.94 37.96 -8.63
N ASP A 491 -23.39 38.62 -7.57
CA ASP A 491 -24.72 39.22 -7.48
C ASP A 491 -24.81 40.46 -8.38
N PRO A 492 -25.69 40.47 -9.40
CA PRO A 492 -25.79 41.55 -10.38
C PRO A 492 -26.33 42.87 -9.80
N GLU A 493 -26.90 42.86 -8.59
CA GLU A 493 -27.38 44.06 -7.88
C GLU A 493 -26.24 44.86 -7.22
N ASN A 494 -25.09 44.23 -6.92
CA ASN A 494 -23.96 44.88 -6.25
C ASN A 494 -23.08 45.72 -7.19
N GLY A 495 -23.41 45.74 -8.49
CA GLY A 495 -22.82 46.67 -9.47
C GLY A 495 -21.34 46.44 -9.76
N VAL A 496 -20.79 45.27 -9.43
CA VAL A 496 -19.39 44.93 -9.75
C VAL A 496 -19.29 44.63 -11.24
N ASP A 497 -18.60 45.50 -11.97
CA ASP A 497 -18.45 45.35 -13.42
C ASP A 497 -17.69 44.05 -13.75
N GLN A 498 -18.32 43.19 -14.54
CA GLN A 498 -17.79 41.88 -14.91
C GLN A 498 -16.51 41.99 -15.75
N SER A 499 -16.34 43.13 -16.44
CA SER A 499 -15.11 43.46 -17.14
C SER A 499 -13.92 43.64 -16.18
N LEU A 500 -14.17 44.26 -15.02
CA LEU A 500 -13.16 44.50 -13.99
C LEU A 500 -12.75 43.18 -13.34
N ILE A 501 -13.71 42.30 -13.01
CA ILE A 501 -13.45 40.96 -12.45
C ILE A 501 -12.56 40.15 -13.40
N MET A 502 -12.91 40.11 -14.68
CA MET A 502 -12.10 39.42 -15.70
C MET A 502 -10.71 40.05 -15.86
N SER A 503 -10.58 41.38 -15.76
CA SER A 503 -9.29 42.06 -15.85
C SER A 503 -8.37 41.71 -14.68
N VAL A 504 -8.92 41.61 -13.47
CA VAL A 504 -8.19 41.25 -12.23
C VAL A 504 -7.80 39.78 -12.26
N ILE A 505 -8.68 38.88 -12.72
CA ILE A 505 -8.36 37.45 -12.92
C ILE A 505 -7.22 37.30 -13.92
N LYS A 506 -7.31 37.97 -15.09
CA LYS A 506 -6.25 37.95 -16.11
C LYS A 506 -4.92 38.51 -15.59
N MET A 507 -4.95 39.56 -14.78
CA MET A 507 -3.75 40.15 -14.18
C MET A 507 -3.10 39.18 -13.18
N ARG A 508 -3.89 38.59 -12.28
CA ARG A 508 -3.38 37.61 -11.30
C ARG A 508 -2.87 36.34 -11.98
N ASP A 509 -3.50 35.91 -13.07
CA ASP A 509 -3.04 34.75 -13.83
C ASP A 509 -1.73 35.03 -14.56
N LYS A 510 -1.57 36.22 -15.15
CA LYS A 510 -0.28 36.68 -15.70
C LYS A 510 0.83 36.72 -14.65
N GLU A 511 0.52 37.22 -13.45
CA GLU A 511 1.44 37.28 -12.31
C GLU A 511 1.89 35.86 -11.90
N ARG A 512 0.95 34.91 -11.78
CA ARG A 512 1.27 33.50 -11.46
C ARG A 512 2.15 32.86 -12.53
N ARG A 513 1.83 33.05 -13.82
CA ARG A 513 2.66 32.55 -14.94
C ARG A 513 4.04 33.21 -14.94
N HIS A 514 4.14 34.48 -14.55
CA HIS A 514 5.42 35.19 -14.41
C HIS A 514 6.24 34.62 -13.25
N GLN A 515 5.65 34.44 -12.07
CA GLN A 515 6.29 33.84 -10.91
C GLN A 515 6.78 32.42 -11.19
N ALA A 516 5.98 31.59 -11.89
CA ALA A 516 6.40 30.25 -12.30
C ALA A 516 7.62 30.29 -13.24
N ARG A 517 7.63 31.20 -14.23
CA ARG A 517 8.79 31.39 -15.12
C ARG A 517 10.04 31.88 -14.38
N VAL A 518 9.88 32.80 -13.41
CA VAL A 518 10.99 33.31 -12.60
C VAL A 518 11.59 32.18 -11.77
N VAL A 519 10.75 31.41 -11.06
CA VAL A 519 11.20 30.25 -10.25
C VAL A 519 11.90 29.21 -11.13
N GLN A 520 11.39 28.95 -12.34
CA GLN A 520 12.02 27.99 -13.26
C GLN A 520 13.36 28.51 -13.80
N LEU A 521 13.46 29.80 -14.12
CA LEU A 521 14.71 30.42 -14.56
C LEU A 521 15.77 30.43 -13.45
N GLU A 522 15.36 30.69 -12.21
CA GLU A 522 16.21 30.61 -11.01
C GLU A 522 16.70 29.18 -10.78
N ARG A 523 15.82 28.17 -10.90
CA ARG A 523 16.20 26.76 -10.78
C ARG A 523 17.25 26.36 -11.82
N GLN A 524 17.07 26.78 -13.08
CA GLN A 524 18.06 26.53 -14.14
C GLN A 524 19.38 27.29 -13.90
N SER A 525 19.32 28.53 -13.41
CA SER A 525 20.52 29.32 -13.07
C SER A 525 21.29 28.69 -11.91
N ALA A 526 20.60 28.26 -10.86
CA ALA A 526 21.20 27.59 -9.71
C ALA A 526 21.87 26.27 -10.10
N GLU A 527 21.24 25.50 -10.99
CA GLU A 527 21.82 24.26 -11.50
C GLU A 527 23.07 24.54 -12.36
N ARG A 528 23.04 25.56 -13.22
CA ARG A 528 24.22 26.00 -14.00
C ARG A 528 25.34 26.51 -13.11
N GLU A 529 25.01 27.29 -12.08
CA GLU A 529 25.96 27.81 -11.11
C GLU A 529 26.57 26.67 -10.28
N GLU A 530 25.77 25.68 -9.87
CA GLU A 530 26.26 24.52 -9.14
C GLU A 530 27.21 23.66 -10.01
N ARG A 531 26.87 23.45 -11.29
CA ARG A 531 27.78 22.78 -12.25
C ARG A 531 29.09 23.56 -12.40
N ASN A 532 29.02 24.89 -12.56
CA ASN A 532 30.21 25.75 -12.61
C ASN A 532 31.03 25.70 -11.32
N ARG A 533 30.38 25.68 -10.15
CA ARG A 533 31.01 25.57 -8.84
C ARG A 533 31.75 24.24 -8.69
N ARG A 534 31.10 23.12 -9.02
CA ARG A 534 31.72 21.78 -9.01
C ARG A 534 32.91 21.71 -9.98
N ALA A 535 32.82 22.34 -11.15
CA ALA A 535 33.94 22.43 -12.11
C ALA A 535 35.13 23.26 -11.56
N LEU A 536 34.85 24.39 -10.90
CA LEU A 536 35.86 25.22 -10.22
C LEU A 536 36.50 24.50 -9.02
N GLU A 537 35.74 23.73 -8.26
CA GLU A 537 36.27 22.91 -7.16
C GLU A 537 37.17 21.79 -7.69
N ARG A 538 36.76 21.12 -8.78
CA ARG A 538 37.60 20.12 -9.47
C ARG A 538 38.90 20.72 -10.00
N SER A 539 38.89 21.95 -10.51
CA SER A 539 40.10 22.61 -11.01
C SER A 539 41.01 23.15 -9.89
N LYS A 540 40.45 23.50 -8.74
CA LYS A 540 41.21 23.90 -7.53
C LYS A 540 41.74 22.72 -6.72
N ALA A 541 41.18 21.52 -6.90
CA ALA A 541 41.66 20.33 -6.24
C ALA A 541 43.14 20.06 -6.62
N PRO A 542 44.03 19.80 -5.65
CA PRO A 542 45.44 19.58 -5.92
C PRO A 542 45.62 18.39 -6.86
N VAL A 543 46.28 18.62 -8.01
CA VAL A 543 46.57 17.59 -9.01
C VAL A 543 47.51 16.55 -8.40
N VAL A 544 46.98 15.38 -8.05
CA VAL A 544 47.77 14.25 -7.58
C VAL A 544 48.56 13.68 -8.76
N LYS A 545 49.82 14.09 -8.91
CA LYS A 545 50.74 13.51 -9.89
C LYS A 545 51.10 12.08 -9.46
N ARG A 546 50.59 11.07 -10.15
CA ARG A 546 51.07 9.70 -10.01
C ARG A 546 52.44 9.60 -10.68
N CYS A 547 53.50 9.49 -9.88
CA CYS A 547 54.85 9.23 -10.39
C CYS A 547 54.97 7.72 -10.70
N GLY A 548 55.19 7.39 -11.97
CA GLY A 548 55.41 6.02 -12.46
C GLY A 548 54.53 5.69 -13.65
N LYS A 549 55.10 5.02 -14.66
CA LYS A 549 54.33 4.47 -15.78
C LYS A 549 53.34 3.44 -15.21
N PRO A 550 52.04 3.52 -15.54
CA PRO A 550 51.06 2.51 -15.12
C PRO A 550 51.53 1.12 -15.58
N ILE A 551 51.49 0.14 -14.68
CA ILE A 551 51.70 -1.26 -15.07
C ILE A 551 50.54 -1.65 -15.97
N MET A 552 50.84 -1.80 -17.27
CA MET A 552 49.94 -2.41 -18.23
C MET A 552 49.93 -3.91 -17.98
N TRP A 553 48.82 -4.44 -17.49
CA TRP A 553 48.60 -5.88 -17.51
C TRP A 553 48.52 -6.32 -18.97
N ARG A 554 49.49 -7.14 -19.42
CA ARG A 554 49.41 -7.79 -20.73
C ARG A 554 48.26 -8.79 -20.70
N SER A 555 47.52 -8.89 -21.80
CA SER A 555 46.48 -9.91 -21.96
C SER A 555 47.05 -11.30 -21.64
N ARG A 556 46.35 -12.07 -20.81
CA ARG A 556 46.66 -13.49 -20.61
C ARG A 556 46.25 -14.25 -21.88
N PRO A 557 47.04 -15.22 -22.37
CA PRO A 557 46.61 -16.05 -23.49
C PRO A 557 45.33 -16.83 -23.11
N PRO A 558 44.46 -17.19 -24.08
CA PRO A 558 43.22 -17.91 -23.79
C PRO A 558 43.55 -19.26 -23.16
N VAL A 559 43.07 -19.48 -21.93
CA VAL A 559 43.11 -20.78 -21.27
C VAL A 559 41.75 -21.44 -21.50
N GLU A 560 41.76 -22.59 -22.15
CA GLU A 560 40.59 -23.43 -22.32
C GLU A 560 40.02 -23.85 -20.96
N THR A 561 38.69 -23.86 -20.92
CA THR A 561 37.80 -24.15 -19.81
C THR A 561 38.26 -25.24 -18.84
N MET A 562 38.14 -24.98 -17.54
CA MET A 562 37.46 -25.89 -16.60
C MET A 562 36.76 -25.08 -15.50
N GLN A 563 35.54 -25.50 -15.21
CA GLN A 563 34.64 -24.98 -14.17
C GLN A 563 35.33 -24.95 -12.80
N GLY A 564 35.02 -23.94 -11.99
CA GLY A 564 35.48 -23.88 -10.61
C GLY A 564 35.16 -22.55 -9.95
N THR A 565 34.13 -22.60 -9.12
CA THR A 565 33.57 -21.56 -8.26
C THR A 565 34.55 -20.96 -7.24
N GLU A 566 34.11 -19.80 -6.73
CA GLU A 566 34.51 -19.10 -5.49
C GLU A 566 35.65 -18.05 -5.58
N VAL A 567 35.34 -16.79 -5.24
CA VAL A 567 35.73 -16.14 -3.97
C VAL A 567 35.24 -14.67 -3.90
N LYS A 568 34.47 -14.43 -2.83
CA LYS A 568 34.33 -13.27 -1.93
C LYS A 568 34.98 -11.90 -2.26
N GLN A 569 34.10 -10.88 -2.19
CA GLN A 569 34.12 -9.62 -1.40
C GLN A 569 35.16 -8.48 -1.66
N GLY A 570 34.63 -7.40 -2.25
CA GLY A 570 34.64 -6.01 -1.73
C GLY A 570 35.72 -5.03 -2.25
N PRO A 571 35.54 -3.70 -2.09
CA PRO A 571 34.37 -2.84 -2.36
C PRO A 571 34.63 -1.92 -3.58
N VAL A 572 33.67 -1.78 -4.49
CA VAL A 572 33.81 -0.93 -5.69
C VAL A 572 33.11 0.41 -5.46
N ALA A 573 33.92 1.45 -5.27
CA ALA A 573 33.49 2.83 -5.45
C ALA A 573 33.30 3.05 -6.95
N THR A 574 32.04 3.21 -7.37
CA THR A 574 31.64 3.54 -8.74
C THR A 574 32.19 4.91 -9.12
N LYS A 575 33.12 4.91 -10.08
CA LYS A 575 33.35 6.06 -10.95
C LYS A 575 32.49 5.81 -12.18
N GLU A 576 31.37 6.53 -12.26
CA GLU A 576 30.62 6.67 -13.49
C GLU A 576 31.53 7.33 -14.53
N ALA A 577 31.67 6.63 -15.64
CA ALA A 577 32.30 7.14 -16.84
C ALA A 577 31.21 7.84 -17.65
N ASP A 578 31.36 9.15 -17.82
CA ASP A 578 30.63 9.92 -18.82
C ASP A 578 30.95 9.34 -20.22
N GLN A 579 29.96 8.70 -20.84
CA GLN A 579 29.92 8.42 -22.28
C GLN A 579 28.71 9.16 -22.84
N ASP A 580 28.90 10.43 -23.20
CA ASP A 580 27.99 11.20 -24.05
C ASP A 580 28.84 12.13 -24.93
N ASP A 581 29.54 11.53 -25.88
CA ASP A 581 30.24 12.25 -26.96
C ASP A 581 29.84 11.60 -28.31
N GLU A 582 28.56 11.61 -28.63
CA GLU A 582 28.08 11.34 -30.00
C GLU A 582 26.73 12.01 -30.29
N PHE A 583 26.63 13.33 -30.08
CA PHE A 583 25.49 14.12 -30.57
C PHE A 583 25.87 15.48 -31.18
N PHE A 584 27.01 15.54 -31.88
CA PHE A 584 27.24 16.58 -32.88
C PHE A 584 28.03 16.04 -34.08
N ARG A 585 27.30 15.47 -35.04
CA ARG A 585 27.59 15.59 -36.48
C ARG A 585 26.31 15.72 -37.29
#